data_AF-A0A2M8N6I1-F1
#
_entry.id   AF-A0A2M8N6I1-F1
#
_cell.length_a   1.000
_cell.length_b   1.000
_cell.length_c   1.000
_cell.angle_alpha   90.00
_cell.angle_beta   90.00
_cell.angle_gamma   90.00
#
_symmetry.space_group_name_H-M   'P 1'
#
loop_
_entity.id
_entity.type
_entity.pdbx_description
1 polymer ?
#
loop_
_entity_poly.entity_id
_entity_poly.type
_entity_poly.pdbx_seq_one_letter_code
_entity_poly.pdbx_strand_id
1 'polypeptide(L)'
;LDMALKFPENPKEKFKGIHLSVEEWRVVSFVNPKNTMRQIAKANNMSEMEIRRIVYGLQQAGLVDIVPPLGADGKRVTPAEAQSRSTGSRKRRTQPGPTKDVVTKLIDRIKSL
;
A
#
# COMPACT_ATOMS: atom_id res chain seq x y z
N LEU A 1 1.72 10.26 5.63
CA LEU A 1 1.36 8.81 5.52
C LEU A 1 1.56 8.31 4.10
N ASP A 2 2.44 8.97 3.35
CA ASP A 2 2.49 8.90 1.90
C ASP A 2 3.70 8.06 1.48
N MET A 3 4.02 7.04 2.29
CA MET A 3 5.04 6.03 2.05
C MET A 3 4.35 4.71 1.71
N ALA A 4 5.00 3.92 0.87
CA ALA A 4 4.54 2.60 0.47
C ALA A 4 5.22 1.48 1.27
N LEU A 5 4.68 0.27 1.14
CA LEU A 5 5.15 -0.91 1.85
C LEU A 5 5.66 -1.94 0.85
N LYS A 6 6.80 -2.59 1.13
CA LYS A 6 7.25 -3.74 0.36
C LYS A 6 7.55 -4.92 1.28
N PHE A 7 7.55 -6.12 0.71
CA PHE A 7 8.09 -7.28 1.40
C PHE A 7 9.63 -7.28 1.37
N PRO A 8 10.28 -7.85 2.41
CA PRO A 8 11.70 -8.18 2.38
C PRO A 8 11.99 -9.28 1.34
N GLU A 9 13.26 -9.58 1.06
CA GLU A 9 13.64 -10.54 0.01
C GLU A 9 13.02 -11.93 0.19
N ASN A 10 12.96 -12.44 1.43
CA ASN A 10 12.43 -13.78 1.74
C ASN A 10 11.17 -13.71 2.64
N PRO A 11 10.01 -13.24 2.14
CA PRO A 11 8.83 -13.08 2.97
C PRO A 11 8.31 -14.43 3.50
N LYS A 12 8.35 -15.49 2.68
CA LYS A 12 7.84 -16.81 3.05
C LYS A 12 8.50 -17.38 4.30
N GLU A 13 9.81 -17.16 4.45
CA GLU A 13 10.54 -17.61 5.64
C GLU A 13 10.20 -16.75 6.85
N LYS A 14 10.07 -15.45 6.67
CA LYS A 14 9.75 -14.50 7.74
C LYS A 14 8.36 -14.73 8.34
N PHE A 15 7.36 -15.12 7.54
CA PHE A 15 6.01 -15.42 8.04
C PHE A 15 5.85 -16.83 8.65
N LYS A 16 6.86 -17.69 8.55
CA LYS A 16 6.78 -19.07 9.08
C LYS A 16 6.78 -19.05 10.61
N GLY A 17 5.70 -19.52 11.23
CA GLY A 17 5.57 -19.60 12.69
C GLY A 17 5.21 -18.28 13.37
N ILE A 18 4.84 -17.24 12.61
CA ILE A 18 4.34 -15.98 13.17
C ILE A 18 2.82 -16.02 13.27
N HIS A 19 2.32 -15.59 14.43
CA HIS A 19 0.91 -15.34 14.66
C HIS A 19 0.61 -13.87 14.39
N LEU A 20 -0.19 -13.61 13.36
CA LEU A 20 -0.72 -12.28 13.07
C LEU A 20 -2.22 -12.26 13.37
N SER A 21 -2.69 -11.14 13.89
CA SER A 21 -4.10 -10.82 14.00
C SER A 21 -4.76 -10.70 12.62
N VAL A 22 -6.09 -10.74 12.61
CA VAL A 22 -6.87 -10.58 11.37
C VAL A 22 -6.59 -9.23 10.71
N GLU A 23 -6.39 -8.17 11.49
CA GLU A 23 -6.11 -6.82 11.01
C GLU A 23 -4.72 -6.72 10.38
N GLU A 24 -3.71 -7.33 11.01
CA GLU A 24 -2.36 -7.42 10.46
C GLU A 24 -2.35 -8.19 9.14
N TRP A 25 -3.04 -9.34 9.08
CA TRP A 25 -3.18 -10.11 7.85
C TRP A 25 -3.84 -9.31 6.72
N ARG A 26 -4.86 -8.53 7.05
CA ARG A 26 -5.49 -7.62 6.09
C ARG A 26 -4.48 -6.62 5.56
N VAL A 27 -3.70 -5.95 6.41
CA VAL A 27 -2.66 -4.99 5.97
C VAL A 27 -1.60 -5.68 5.10
N VAL A 28 -1.12 -6.86 5.51
CA VAL A 28 -0.14 -7.68 4.78
C VAL A 28 -0.63 -7.99 3.36
N SER A 29 -1.92 -8.27 3.17
CA SER A 29 -2.49 -8.55 1.85
C SER A 29 -2.42 -7.37 0.86
N PHE A 30 -2.28 -6.13 1.36
CA PHE A 30 -2.16 -4.92 0.54
C PHE A 30 -0.74 -4.39 0.39
N VAL A 31 0.27 -5.08 0.97
CA VAL A 31 1.67 -4.66 0.89
C VAL A 31 2.15 -4.71 -0.55
N ASN A 32 2.40 -3.53 -1.11
CA ASN A 32 2.92 -3.36 -2.46
C ASN A 32 3.65 -2.00 -2.53
N PRO A 33 4.80 -1.90 -3.21
CA PRO A 33 5.54 -0.64 -3.36
C PRO A 33 4.75 0.48 -4.06
N LYS A 34 3.59 0.18 -4.66
CA LYS A 34 2.64 1.14 -5.22
C LYS A 34 1.57 1.61 -4.23
N ASN A 35 1.32 0.85 -3.18
CA ASN A 35 0.28 1.11 -2.20
C ASN A 35 0.86 1.87 -1.01
N THR A 36 0.40 3.11 -0.82
CA THR A 36 0.76 3.92 0.34
C THR A 36 0.00 3.47 1.59
N MET A 37 0.58 3.69 2.78
CA MET A 37 -0.11 3.45 4.05
C MET A 37 -1.47 4.14 4.10
N ARG A 38 -1.60 5.35 3.55
CA ARG A 38 -2.87 6.08 3.43
C ARG A 38 -3.92 5.30 2.62
N GLN A 39 -3.52 4.72 1.49
CA GLN A 39 -4.42 3.92 0.64
C GLN A 39 -4.83 2.62 1.33
N ILE A 40 -3.90 1.95 2.01
CA ILE A 40 -4.17 0.71 2.74
C ILE A 40 -5.13 0.98 3.91
N ALA A 41 -4.93 2.07 4.65
CA ALA A 41 -5.81 2.48 5.73
C ALA A 41 -7.25 2.70 5.23
N LYS A 42 -7.40 3.44 4.12
CA LYS A 42 -8.71 3.69 3.50
C LYS A 42 -9.38 2.40 3.02
N ALA A 43 -8.62 1.46 2.45
CA ALA A 43 -9.17 0.18 1.99
C ALA A 43 -9.67 -0.71 3.14
N ASN A 44 -9.06 -0.59 4.31
CA ASN A 44 -9.39 -1.39 5.49
C ASN A 44 -10.27 -0.64 6.51
N ASN A 45 -10.74 0.58 6.19
CA ASN A 45 -11.46 1.47 7.10
C ASN A 45 -10.71 1.71 8.43
N MET A 46 -9.38 1.77 8.38
CA MET A 46 -8.53 2.05 9.53
C MET A 46 -8.21 3.53 9.63
N SER A 47 -8.12 4.04 10.85
CA SER A 47 -7.59 5.36 11.14
C SER A 47 -6.09 5.46 10.82
N GLU A 48 -5.61 6.69 10.69
CA GLU A 48 -4.19 6.96 10.47
C GLU A 48 -3.29 6.46 11.62
N MET A 49 -3.83 6.35 12.83
CA MET A 49 -3.07 5.86 14.00
C MET A 49 -3.00 4.33 14.02
N GLU A 50 -4.10 3.66 13.70
CA GLU A 50 -4.16 2.19 13.66
C GLU A 50 -3.21 1.64 12.59
N ILE A 51 -3.25 2.18 11.36
CA ILE A 51 -2.36 1.71 10.31
C ILE A 51 -0.88 1.93 10.67
N ARG A 52 -0.54 3.06 11.30
CA ARG A 52 0.84 3.34 11.74
C ARG A 52 1.29 2.32 12.77
N ARG A 53 0.45 2.03 13.76
CA ARG A 53 0.76 1.04 14.80
C ARG A 53 1.02 -0.34 14.21
N ILE A 54 0.13 -0.80 13.32
CA ILE A 54 0.25 -2.10 12.67
C ILE A 54 1.52 -2.15 11.80
N VAL A 55 1.71 -1.17 10.92
CA VAL A 55 2.86 -1.14 10.00
C VAL A 55 4.18 -1.08 10.75
N TYR A 56 4.30 -0.26 11.80
CA TYR A 56 5.53 -0.20 12.58
C TYR A 56 5.77 -1.46 13.41
N GLY A 57 4.73 -2.18 13.83
CA GLY A 57 4.87 -3.51 14.42
C GLY A 57 5.43 -4.51 13.42
N LEU A 58 4.85 -4.56 12.22
CA LEU A 58 5.32 -5.43 11.12
C LEU A 58 6.74 -5.08 10.66
N GLN A 59 7.09 -3.79 10.64
CA GLN A 59 8.43 -3.33 10.27
C GLN A 59 9.47 -3.71 11.32
N GLN A 60 9.17 -3.53 12.61
CA GLN A 60 10.09 -3.95 13.70
C GLN A 60 10.30 -5.46 13.72
N ALA A 61 9.28 -6.24 13.37
CA ALA A 61 9.39 -7.68 13.19
C ALA A 61 10.17 -8.09 11.92
N GLY A 62 10.54 -7.14 11.05
CA GLY A 62 11.23 -7.40 9.79
C GLY A 62 10.36 -8.09 8.74
N LEU A 63 9.04 -7.95 8.84
CA LEU A 63 8.06 -8.54 7.91
C LEU A 63 7.75 -7.62 6.73
N VAL A 64 7.96 -6.31 6.89
CA VAL A 64 7.64 -5.28 5.91
C VAL A 64 8.69 -4.17 5.98
N ASP A 65 9.07 -3.64 4.82
CA ASP A 65 9.89 -2.43 4.72
C ASP A 65 9.06 -1.25 4.22
N ILE A 66 9.33 -0.07 4.78
CA ILE A 66 8.75 1.19 4.31
C ILE A 66 9.64 1.74 3.19
N VAL A 67 9.03 2.05 2.05
CA VAL A 67 9.73 2.59 0.87
C VAL A 67 9.00 3.83 0.32
N PRO A 68 9.71 4.71 -0.40
CA PRO A 68 9.05 5.74 -1.18
C PRO A 68 8.08 5.10 -2.18
N PRO A 69 6.88 5.66 -2.38
CA PRO A 69 5.94 5.11 -3.34
C PRO A 69 6.53 5.15 -4.75
N LEU A 70 6.23 4.12 -5.52
CA LEU A 70 6.42 4.19 -6.97
C LEU A 70 5.25 4.98 -7.57
N GLY A 71 5.56 6.06 -8.30
CA GLY A 71 4.59 6.81 -9.09
C GLY A 71 3.96 5.96 -10.19
N ALA A 72 2.90 6.49 -10.81
CA ALA A 72 2.17 5.82 -11.90
C ALA A 72 3.07 5.49 -13.11
N ASP A 73 4.17 6.22 -13.27
CA ASP A 73 5.22 6.07 -14.27
C ASP A 73 6.36 5.12 -13.84
N GLY A 74 6.24 4.44 -12.69
CA GLY A 74 7.25 3.52 -12.17
C GLY A 74 8.49 4.20 -11.57
N LYS A 75 8.55 5.53 -11.61
CA LYS A 75 9.62 6.33 -11.01
C LYS A 75 9.29 6.59 -9.53
N ARG A 76 10.30 6.48 -8.66
CA ARG A 76 10.14 6.76 -7.22
C ARG A 76 9.73 8.22 -7.04
N VAL A 77 8.55 8.47 -6.48
CA VAL A 77 8.18 9.83 -6.10
C VAL A 77 8.90 10.15 -4.79
N THR A 78 9.96 10.95 -4.87
CA THR A 78 10.59 11.48 -3.66
C THR A 78 9.72 12.61 -3.11
N PRO A 79 9.55 12.72 -1.78
CA PRO A 79 8.75 13.81 -1.18
C PRO A 79 9.23 15.23 -1.55
N ALA A 80 10.49 15.38 -2.00
CA ALA A 80 11.08 16.66 -2.39
C ALA A 80 10.46 17.25 -3.67
N GLU A 81 9.94 16.43 -4.58
CA GLU A 81 9.40 16.89 -5.88
C GLU A 81 7.93 17.35 -5.78
N ALA A 82 7.27 17.11 -4.65
CA ALA A 82 5.89 17.53 -4.41
C ALA A 82 5.75 19.03 -4.06
N GLN A 83 6.84 19.71 -3.68
CA GLN A 83 6.81 21.12 -3.27
C GLN A 83 7.21 22.12 -4.36
N SER A 84 7.72 21.68 -5.53
CA SER A 84 8.19 22.59 -6.58
C SER A 84 7.18 22.88 -7.71
N ARG A 85 5.90 22.49 -7.58
CA ARG A 85 4.87 22.76 -8.61
C ARG A 85 3.94 23.94 -8.31
N SER A 86 4.36 24.89 -7.48
CA SER A 86 3.66 26.18 -7.35
C SER A 86 4.38 27.27 -8.15
N THR A 87 4.14 27.32 -9.46
CA THR A 87 4.04 28.55 -10.26
C THR A 87 3.64 28.20 -11.70
N GLY A 88 2.45 28.63 -12.13
CA GLY A 88 2.13 28.79 -13.55
C GLY A 88 1.02 27.90 -14.13
N SER A 89 -0.15 28.51 -14.35
CA SER A 89 -1.15 28.22 -15.41
C SER A 89 -1.97 26.91 -15.42
N ARG A 90 -3.19 27.05 -14.87
CA ARG A 90 -4.49 26.90 -15.57
C ARG A 90 -4.61 25.80 -16.65
N LYS A 91 -5.23 24.66 -16.30
CA LYS A 91 -6.27 24.02 -17.13
C LYS A 91 -7.21 23.12 -16.33
N ARG A 92 -8.51 23.42 -16.43
CA ARG A 92 -9.67 22.65 -15.95
C ARG A 92 -9.84 21.35 -16.75
N ARG A 93 -10.47 20.35 -16.08
CA ARG A 93 -11.18 19.17 -16.63
C ARG A 93 -10.23 18.11 -17.24
N THR A 94 -10.33 16.82 -16.91
CA THR A 94 -11.50 15.94 -16.72
C THR A 94 -11.08 14.76 -15.84
N GLN A 95 -11.94 14.32 -14.93
CA GLN A 95 -11.80 13.03 -14.25
C GLN A 95 -12.37 11.92 -15.15
N PRO A 96 -11.62 10.87 -15.48
CA PRO A 96 -12.18 9.56 -15.73
C PRO A 96 -11.95 8.69 -14.49
N GLY A 97 -13.02 8.31 -13.80
CA GLY A 97 -12.94 7.41 -12.65
C GLY A 97 -12.39 6.04 -13.08
N PRO A 98 -11.38 5.47 -12.39
CA PRO A 98 -10.89 4.15 -12.72
C PRO A 98 -11.85 3.07 -12.21
N THR A 99 -12.05 2.11 -13.09
CA THR A 99 -13.02 1.01 -13.12
C THR A 99 -12.81 -0.02 -12.01
N LYS A 100 -13.93 -0.51 -11.48
CA LYS A 100 -14.04 -1.60 -10.51
C LYS A 100 -13.86 -2.94 -11.23
N ASP A 101 -12.64 -3.45 -11.41
CA ASP A 101 -12.48 -4.72 -12.16
C ASP A 101 -11.38 -5.68 -11.67
N VAL A 102 -10.92 -5.54 -10.42
CA VAL A 102 -9.85 -6.42 -9.90
C VAL A 102 -10.29 -7.31 -8.73
N VAL A 103 -11.46 -7.04 -8.13
CA VAL A 103 -11.95 -7.81 -6.98
C VAL A 103 -12.65 -9.11 -7.41
N THR A 104 -13.20 -9.19 -8.63
CA THR A 104 -13.92 -10.38 -9.12
C THR A 104 -12.99 -11.54 -9.49
N LYS A 105 -11.74 -11.29 -9.88
CA LYS A 105 -10.82 -12.35 -10.34
C LYS A 105 -10.15 -13.15 -9.20
N LEU A 106 -10.16 -12.65 -7.97
CA LEU A 106 -9.54 -13.37 -6.84
C LEU A 106 -10.49 -14.39 -6.19
N ILE A 107 -11.81 -14.21 -6.34
CA ILE A 107 -12.82 -15.09 -5.74
C ILE A 107 -13.04 -16.34 -6.60
N ASP A 108 -13.02 -16.23 -7.93
CA ASP A 108 -13.27 -17.38 -8.81
C ASP A 108 -12.17 -18.46 -8.75
N ARG A 109 -10.95 -18.10 -8.37
CA ARG A 109 -9.84 -19.06 -8.28
C ARG A 109 -9.86 -19.94 -7.02
N ILE A 110 -10.70 -19.59 -6.04
CA ILE A 110 -10.88 -20.40 -4.81
C ILE A 110 -12.08 -21.34 -4.95
N LYS A 111 -13.02 -21.09 -5.87
CA LYS A 111 -14.17 -21.99 -6.12
C LYS A 111 -13.92 -23.06 -7.20
N SER A 112 -12.80 -22.98 -7.94
CA SER A 112 -12.46 -23.97 -8.98
C SER A 112 -11.38 -24.98 -8.55
N LEU A 113 -11.08 -25.06 -7.25
CA LEU A 113 -10.31 -26.13 -6.62
C LEU A 113 -11.24 -26.92 -5.69
#